data_AF-A0A9J7E813-F1
#
_entry.id   AF-A0A9J7E813-F1
#
_cell.length_a   1.000
_cell.length_b   1.000
_cell.length_c   1.000
_cell.angle_alpha   90.00
_cell.angle_beta   90.00
_cell.angle_gamma   90.00
#
_symmetry.space_group_name_H-M   'P 1'
#
loop_
_entity.id
_entity.type
_entity.pdbx_description
1 polymer ?
#
loop_
_entity_poly.entity_id
_entity_poly.type
_entity_poly.pdbx_seq_one_letter_code
_entity_poly.pdbx_strand_id
1 'polypeptide(L)'
;MISEFAKEKVYWTRKMNLKLVKFMESRPNIWNPKHPKYTSLKYRDKTYAEFASLYGNEFTGQIVKDRWTNIRSTFANYLRKVKASQAKGDGELYKVTWHLWDACKFLLKVNKNIQGDANDCSNNDLKDETEQEDLSSNSDNSEKSYNSDPTCQNIANGILNVFRGVQNDVFGLENTKYGQVGQLVAQKLSQMSSYEAAQMSNKITEILLMYHEDNPLNPNNLKSELNIS
;
A
#
# COMPACT_ATOMS: atom_id res chain seq x y z
N MET A 1 28.88 12.73 -2.61
CA MET A 1 28.24 11.60 -1.88
C MET A 1 27.11 11.08 -2.76
N ILE A 2 27.45 10.29 -3.78
CA ILE A 2 26.46 9.71 -4.70
C ILE A 2 25.71 8.67 -3.88
N SER A 3 24.46 9.03 -3.61
CA SER A 3 23.55 8.45 -2.64
C SER A 3 23.47 6.92 -2.77
N GLU A 4 23.39 6.22 -1.64
CA GLU A 4 23.25 4.76 -1.50
C GLU A 4 22.09 4.17 -2.34
N PHE A 5 21.15 5.04 -2.76
CA PHE A 5 20.10 4.80 -3.74
C PHE A 5 20.59 4.29 -5.10
N ALA A 6 21.79 4.65 -5.54
CA ALA A 6 22.34 4.18 -6.82
C ALA A 6 22.71 2.68 -6.82
N LYS A 7 22.72 2.02 -5.65
CA LYS A 7 22.99 0.58 -5.53
C LYS A 7 21.74 -0.29 -5.65
N GLU A 8 20.55 0.25 -5.41
CA GLU A 8 19.30 -0.50 -5.53
C GLU A 8 18.87 -0.55 -7.00
N LYS A 9 18.97 -1.74 -7.61
CA LYS A 9 18.43 -2.01 -8.95
C LYS A 9 16.90 -1.99 -9.01
N VAL A 10 16.25 -1.92 -7.85
CA VAL A 10 14.83 -2.16 -7.70
C VAL A 10 14.23 -1.20 -6.66
N TYR A 11 13.20 -0.45 -7.06
CA TYR A 11 12.52 0.52 -6.21
C TYR A 11 11.13 0.06 -5.77
N TRP A 12 10.92 -0.03 -4.45
CA TRP A 12 9.68 -0.51 -3.84
C TRP A 12 8.69 0.63 -3.52
N THR A 13 7.72 0.86 -4.42
CA THR A 13 6.64 1.83 -4.16
C THR A 13 5.70 1.38 -3.04
N ARG A 14 4.93 2.31 -2.44
CA ARG A 14 3.92 1.97 -1.41
C ARG A 14 2.88 0.97 -1.93
N LYS A 15 2.40 1.18 -3.16
CA LYS A 15 1.45 0.27 -3.83
C LYS A 15 2.04 -1.13 -4.01
N MET A 16 3.31 -1.21 -4.39
CA MET A 16 4.00 -2.47 -4.58
C MET A 16 4.23 -3.22 -3.25
N ASN A 17 4.60 -2.51 -2.20
CA ASN A 17 4.68 -3.07 -0.86
C ASN A 17 3.32 -3.62 -0.39
N LEU A 18 2.24 -2.88 -0.62
CA LEU A 18 0.90 -3.33 -0.27
C LEU A 18 0.50 -4.59 -1.05
N LYS A 19 0.77 -4.64 -2.36
CA LYS A 19 0.58 -5.83 -3.19
C LYS A 19 1.38 -7.03 -2.66
N LEU A 20 2.63 -6.81 -2.25
CA LEU A 20 3.47 -7.85 -1.66
C LEU A 20 2.83 -8.40 -0.38
N VAL A 21 2.41 -7.53 0.54
CA VAL A 21 1.79 -7.96 1.80
C VAL A 21 0.52 -8.77 1.54
N LYS A 22 -0.35 -8.32 0.63
CA LYS A 22 -1.59 -9.02 0.27
C LYS A 22 -1.35 -10.37 -0.41
N PHE A 23 -0.32 -10.44 -1.25
CA PHE A 23 0.10 -11.70 -1.87
C PHE A 23 0.68 -12.68 -0.85
N MET A 24 1.43 -12.20 0.14
CA MET A 24 1.93 -13.06 1.21
C MET A 24 0.80 -13.52 2.14
N GLU A 25 -0.17 -12.65 2.43
CA GLU A 25 -1.36 -13.00 3.22
C GLU A 25 -2.11 -14.21 2.64
N SER A 26 -2.30 -14.27 1.31
CA SER A 26 -2.97 -15.39 0.64
C SER A 26 -2.16 -16.69 0.57
N ARG A 27 -0.91 -16.69 1.05
CA ARG A 27 0.03 -17.82 0.97
C ARG A 27 0.54 -18.23 2.35
N PRO A 28 -0.23 -19.05 3.09
CA PRO A 28 0.10 -19.46 4.46
C PRO A 28 1.47 -20.12 4.61
N ASN A 29 2.00 -20.76 3.55
CA ASN A 29 3.34 -21.35 3.55
C ASN A 29 4.48 -20.35 3.79
N ILE A 30 4.24 -19.04 3.67
CA ILE A 30 5.25 -18.01 3.93
C ILE A 30 5.24 -17.49 5.37
N TRP A 31 4.08 -17.49 6.03
CA TRP A 31 3.90 -16.76 7.29
C TRP A 31 3.27 -17.56 8.41
N ASN A 32 2.65 -18.70 8.12
CA ASN A 32 1.99 -19.54 9.12
C ASN A 32 2.88 -20.74 9.46
N PRO A 33 3.53 -20.78 10.64
CA PRO A 33 4.35 -21.91 11.10
C PRO A 33 3.60 -23.24 11.17
N LYS A 34 2.27 -23.21 11.33
CA LYS A 34 1.43 -24.41 11.38
C LYS A 34 1.16 -25.00 9.99
N HIS A 35 1.48 -24.28 8.91
CA HIS A 35 1.26 -24.77 7.57
C HIS A 35 2.30 -25.86 7.22
N PRO A 36 1.91 -27.04 6.72
CA PRO A 36 2.85 -28.15 6.47
C PRO A 36 4.05 -27.78 5.58
N LYS A 37 3.84 -26.82 4.65
CA LYS A 37 4.87 -26.36 3.72
C LYS A 37 5.70 -25.17 4.23
N TYR A 38 5.52 -24.73 5.49
CA TYR A 38 6.23 -23.58 6.05
C TYR A 38 7.75 -23.79 6.13
N THR A 39 8.17 -24.99 6.56
CA THR A 39 9.59 -25.34 6.66
C THR A 39 10.21 -25.61 5.29
N SER A 40 9.39 -25.77 4.24
CA SER A 40 9.91 -26.09 2.91
C SER A 40 10.46 -24.85 2.21
N LEU A 41 11.79 -24.75 2.16
CA LEU A 41 12.53 -23.75 1.40
C LEU A 41 12.07 -23.68 -0.06
N LYS A 42 11.91 -24.83 -0.72
CA LYS A 42 11.46 -24.92 -2.11
C LYS A 42 10.15 -24.18 -2.37
N TYR A 43 9.14 -24.36 -1.51
CA TYR A 43 7.85 -23.69 -1.69
C TYR A 43 7.89 -22.20 -1.36
N ARG A 44 8.75 -21.80 -0.40
CA ARG A 44 8.96 -20.38 -0.08
C ARG A 44 9.66 -19.65 -1.21
N ASP A 45 10.74 -20.21 -1.73
CA ASP A 45 11.50 -19.62 -2.84
C ASP A 45 10.65 -19.57 -4.12
N LYS A 46 9.86 -20.62 -4.39
CA LYS A 46 8.87 -20.59 -5.47
C LYS A 46 7.88 -19.44 -5.29
N THR A 47 7.39 -19.22 -4.08
CA THR A 47 6.45 -18.12 -3.80
C THR A 47 7.07 -16.75 -4.03
N TYR A 48 8.33 -16.56 -3.63
CA TYR A 48 9.04 -15.32 -3.91
C TYR A 48 9.28 -15.11 -5.41
N ALA A 49 9.66 -16.16 -6.13
CA ALA A 49 9.83 -16.13 -7.59
C ALA A 49 8.52 -15.80 -8.32
N GLU A 50 7.39 -16.35 -7.86
CA GLU A 50 6.07 -16.07 -8.44
C GLU A 50 5.62 -14.62 -8.23
N PHE A 51 6.02 -13.95 -7.14
CA PHE A 51 5.78 -12.51 -7.00
C PHE A 51 6.71 -11.70 -7.90
N ALA A 52 7.99 -12.10 -7.96
CA ALA A 52 9.02 -11.45 -8.75
C ALA A 52 8.67 -11.43 -10.25
N SER A 53 8.11 -12.51 -10.78
CA SER A 53 7.73 -12.61 -12.20
C SER A 53 6.68 -11.58 -12.65
N LEU A 54 5.97 -10.95 -11.72
CA LEU A 54 5.02 -9.87 -12.02
C LEU A 54 5.69 -8.54 -12.39
N TYR A 55 7.00 -8.38 -12.14
CA TYR A 55 7.72 -7.11 -12.24
C TYR A 55 8.97 -7.18 -13.15
N GLY A 56 9.12 -8.26 -13.92
CA GLY A 56 10.19 -8.42 -14.92
C GLY A 56 11.51 -8.99 -14.38
N ASN A 57 12.49 -9.14 -15.28
CA ASN A 57 13.70 -9.93 -15.05
C ASN A 57 14.64 -9.36 -13.97
N GLU A 58 14.56 -8.06 -13.67
CA GLU A 58 15.37 -7.42 -12.63
C GLU A 58 14.85 -7.72 -11.21
N PHE A 59 13.58 -8.10 -11.09
CA PHE A 59 12.98 -8.54 -9.84
C PHE A 59 13.27 -10.02 -9.62
N THR A 60 14.23 -10.31 -8.75
CA THR A 60 14.53 -11.70 -8.35
C THR A 60 13.74 -12.09 -7.10
N GLY A 61 13.50 -13.39 -6.93
CA GLY A 61 12.89 -13.92 -5.70
C GLY A 61 13.68 -13.55 -4.43
N GLN A 62 15.00 -13.38 -4.56
CA GLN A 62 15.84 -12.93 -3.44
C GLN A 62 15.51 -11.50 -3.01
N ILE A 63 15.33 -10.56 -3.95
CA ILE A 63 14.93 -9.17 -3.64
C ILE A 63 13.56 -9.15 -2.94
N VAL A 64 12.61 -9.98 -3.39
CA VAL A 64 11.29 -10.12 -2.76
C VAL A 64 11.41 -10.67 -1.34
N LYS A 65 12.25 -11.69 -1.13
CA LYS A 65 12.50 -12.29 0.19
C LYS A 65 13.10 -11.29 1.17
N ASP A 66 14.08 -10.52 0.74
CA ASP A 66 14.73 -9.50 1.56
C ASP A 66 13.73 -8.39 1.94
N ARG A 67 12.94 -7.93 0.96
CA ARG A 67 11.90 -6.95 1.23
C ARG A 67 10.84 -7.45 2.20
N TRP A 68 10.36 -8.68 2.01
CA TRP A 68 9.40 -9.29 2.91
C TRP A 68 9.95 -9.44 4.34
N THR A 69 11.22 -9.80 4.46
CA THR A 69 11.92 -9.87 5.75
C THR A 69 11.95 -8.51 6.44
N ASN A 70 12.28 -7.44 5.72
CA ASN A 70 12.28 -6.07 6.25
C ASN A 70 10.89 -5.61 6.72
N ILE A 71 9.85 -5.94 5.95
CA ILE A 71 8.45 -5.65 6.32
C ILE A 71 8.09 -6.35 7.64
N ARG A 72 8.37 -7.66 7.76
CA ARG A 72 8.08 -8.40 9.01
C ARG A 72 8.85 -7.85 10.21
N SER A 73 10.13 -7.52 10.03
CA SER A 73 10.95 -6.93 11.09
C SER A 73 10.40 -5.58 11.54
N THR A 74 9.97 -4.74 10.60
CA THR A 74 9.34 -3.44 10.89
C THR A 74 8.02 -3.62 11.63
N PHE A 75 7.18 -4.56 11.19
CA PHE A 75 5.94 -4.92 11.87
C PHE A 75 6.19 -5.39 13.31
N ALA A 76 7.16 -6.29 13.52
CA ALA A 76 7.53 -6.78 14.84
C ALA A 76 8.01 -5.64 15.77
N ASN A 77 8.76 -4.68 15.23
CA ASN A 77 9.20 -3.51 15.98
C ASN A 77 8.02 -2.65 16.44
N TYR A 78 7.07 -2.36 15.56
CA TYR A 78 5.85 -1.63 15.91
C TYR A 78 4.99 -2.41 16.91
N LEU A 79 4.87 -3.73 16.74
CA LEU A 79 4.14 -4.58 17.66
C LEU A 79 4.72 -4.54 19.09
N ARG A 80 6.06 -4.53 19.23
CA ARG A 80 6.71 -4.35 20.54
C ARG A 80 6.38 -2.99 21.16
N LYS A 81 6.36 -1.91 20.37
CA LYS A 81 5.99 -0.57 20.87
C LYS A 81 4.54 -0.50 21.36
N VAL A 82 3.62 -1.08 20.59
CA VAL A 82 2.20 -1.18 20.97
C VAL A 82 2.06 -1.95 22.29
N LYS A 83 2.66 -3.14 22.40
CA LYS A 83 2.61 -3.95 23.63
C LYS A 83 3.24 -3.24 24.83
N ALA A 84 4.36 -2.54 24.64
CA ALA A 84 5.01 -1.77 25.69
C ALA A 84 4.15 -0.60 26.17
N SER A 85 3.41 0.08 25.27
CA SER A 85 2.47 1.13 25.68
C SER A 85 1.27 0.58 26.46
N GLN A 86 0.75 -0.58 26.06
CA GLN A 86 -0.36 -1.25 26.74
C GLN A 86 0.02 -1.65 28.18
N ALA A 87 1.25 -2.12 28.39
CA ALA A 87 1.73 -2.53 29.70
C ALA A 87 1.95 -1.36 30.68
N LYS A 88 2.13 -0.12 30.18
CA LYS A 88 2.41 1.05 31.02
C LYS A 88 1.16 1.64 31.69
N GLY A 89 -0.05 1.33 31.22
CA GLY A 89 -1.30 1.74 31.86
C GLY A 89 -1.60 3.25 31.86
N ASP A 90 -0.75 4.08 31.25
CA ASP A 90 -0.79 5.56 31.29
C ASP A 90 -1.86 6.19 30.36
N GLY A 91 -2.89 5.43 30.01
CA GLY A 91 -4.03 5.87 29.18
C GLY A 91 -3.75 6.08 27.69
N GLU A 92 -2.54 6.49 27.28
CA GLU A 92 -2.20 6.75 25.88
C GLU A 92 -1.64 5.51 25.15
N LEU A 93 -2.51 4.85 24.38
CA LEU A 93 -2.13 3.76 23.49
C LEU A 93 -1.25 4.26 22.33
N TYR A 94 -0.12 3.59 22.09
CA TYR A 94 0.75 3.92 20.98
C TYR A 94 0.05 3.73 19.62
N LYS A 95 -0.16 4.83 18.89
CA LYS A 95 -0.76 4.83 17.55
C LYS A 95 0.31 4.61 16.48
N VAL A 96 0.19 3.52 15.73
CA VAL A 96 1.08 3.22 14.60
C VAL A 96 0.63 3.98 13.35
N THR A 97 1.52 4.76 12.75
CA THR A 97 1.27 5.55 11.51
C THR A 97 1.83 4.88 10.24
N TRP A 98 2.37 3.68 10.36
CA TRP A 98 3.01 2.99 9.24
C TRP A 98 1.99 2.44 8.25
N HIS A 99 2.11 2.82 6.97
CA HIS A 99 1.16 2.50 5.90
C HIS A 99 0.87 1.00 5.65
N LEU A 100 1.72 0.08 6.13
CA LEU A 100 1.48 -1.38 6.02
C LEU A 100 0.97 -2.00 7.32
N TRP A 101 0.79 -1.21 8.38
CA TRP A 101 0.38 -1.72 9.69
C TRP A 101 -0.90 -2.54 9.61
N ASP A 102 -1.95 -1.98 9.00
CA ASP A 102 -3.22 -2.68 8.88
C ASP A 102 -3.14 -3.91 7.99
N ALA A 103 -2.39 -3.82 6.89
CA ALA A 103 -2.18 -4.93 5.98
C ALA A 103 -1.40 -6.09 6.63
N CYS A 104 -0.55 -5.84 7.62
CA CYS A 104 0.23 -6.87 8.30
C CYS A 104 -0.49 -7.51 9.51
N LYS A 105 -1.68 -7.02 9.92
CA LYS A 105 -2.40 -7.56 11.08
C LYS A 105 -2.72 -9.06 11.00
N PHE A 106 -2.80 -9.65 9.80
CA PHE A 106 -3.00 -11.10 9.65
C PHE A 106 -1.88 -11.93 10.31
N LEU A 107 -0.66 -11.38 10.45
CA LEU A 107 0.45 -12.05 11.12
C LEU A 107 0.18 -12.29 12.61
N LEU A 108 -0.76 -11.55 13.22
CA LEU A 108 -1.17 -11.77 14.61
C LEU A 108 -2.02 -13.03 14.79
N LYS A 109 -2.67 -13.52 13.72
CA LYS A 109 -3.56 -14.69 13.78
C LYS A 109 -2.82 -15.97 14.22
N VAL A 110 -1.51 -16.03 14.01
CA VAL A 110 -0.67 -17.18 14.39
C VAL A 110 -0.47 -17.29 15.91
N ASN A 111 -0.42 -16.16 16.62
CA ASN A 111 0.00 -16.10 18.02
C ASN A 111 -1.11 -16.36 19.04
N LYS A 112 -2.36 -16.60 18.61
CA LYS A 112 -3.51 -16.76 19.53
C LYS A 112 -3.54 -18.07 20.32
N ASN A 113 -2.65 -19.04 20.05
CA ASN A 113 -2.71 -20.37 20.66
C ASN A 113 -1.43 -20.78 21.41
N ILE A 114 -0.66 -19.83 21.94
CA ILE A 114 0.44 -20.12 22.87
C ILE A 114 0.26 -19.16 24.03
N GLN A 115 0.14 -19.69 25.24
CA GLN A 115 -0.36 -19.05 26.48
C GLN A 115 -1.89 -19.15 26.62
N GLY A 116 -2.33 -20.22 27.27
CA GLY A 116 -3.47 -20.10 28.16
C GLY A 116 -3.00 -19.28 29.36
N ASP A 117 -3.65 -18.14 29.58
CA ASP A 117 -3.91 -17.66 30.93
C ASP A 117 -5.12 -16.73 30.90
N ALA A 118 -5.94 -16.87 31.92
CA ALA A 118 -7.26 -16.28 32.04
C ALA A 118 -7.20 -14.75 32.20
N ASN A 119 -8.01 -14.01 31.45
CA ASN A 119 -9.05 -13.17 32.04
C ASN A 119 -10.06 -12.63 31.00
N ASP A 120 -11.31 -12.75 31.41
CA ASP A 120 -12.61 -12.42 30.81
C ASP A 120 -12.73 -10.93 30.37
N CYS A 121 -13.54 -10.47 29.41
CA CYS A 121 -15.01 -10.52 29.22
C CYS A 121 -15.29 -9.92 27.80
N SER A 122 -16.33 -10.19 27.01
CA SER A 122 -17.63 -10.81 27.24
C SER A 122 -18.25 -11.21 25.88
N ASN A 123 -18.71 -12.47 25.80
CA ASN A 123 -19.99 -12.97 25.30
C ASN A 123 -20.62 -12.43 24.00
N ASN A 124 -20.75 -13.33 23.02
CA ASN A 124 -22.04 -13.97 22.73
C ASN A 124 -21.79 -15.36 22.12
N ASP A 125 -22.16 -16.38 22.87
CA ASP A 125 -22.29 -17.77 22.45
C ASP A 125 -23.46 -17.94 21.48
N LEU A 126 -23.29 -18.86 20.53
CA LEU A 126 -24.28 -19.86 20.11
C LEU A 126 -23.53 -20.90 19.25
N LYS A 127 -23.30 -22.08 19.84
CA LYS A 127 -23.04 -23.33 19.10
C LYS A 127 -24.39 -23.97 18.79
N ASP A 128 -24.56 -24.53 17.59
CA ASP A 128 -24.68 -25.98 17.47
C ASP A 128 -24.46 -26.46 16.01
N GLU A 129 -24.35 -27.78 15.88
CA GLU A 129 -23.53 -28.56 14.95
C GLU A 129 -24.00 -28.79 13.49
N THR A 130 -22.98 -29.22 12.73
CA THR A 130 -22.81 -29.85 11.41
C THR A 130 -23.91 -30.81 10.88
N GLU A 131 -24.30 -30.70 9.59
CA GLU A 131 -24.06 -31.66 8.46
C GLU A 131 -25.05 -31.48 7.27
N GLN A 132 -24.58 -31.90 6.09
CA GLN A 132 -25.06 -31.87 4.68
C GLN A 132 -26.45 -32.54 4.47
N GLU A 133 -27.21 -32.49 3.36
CA GLU A 133 -27.21 -32.00 1.97
C GLU A 133 -28.68 -32.17 1.48
N ASP A 134 -29.25 -31.27 0.66
CA ASP A 134 -29.93 -31.60 -0.61
C ASP A 134 -30.74 -30.43 -1.22
N LEU A 135 -30.66 -30.34 -2.56
CA LEU A 135 -31.35 -29.40 -3.42
C LEU A 135 -32.83 -29.75 -3.63
N SER A 136 -33.74 -28.77 -3.55
CA SER A 136 -34.60 -28.44 -4.69
C SER A 136 -35.25 -27.07 -4.56
N SER A 137 -35.39 -26.45 -5.73
CA SER A 137 -35.95 -25.16 -6.09
C SER A 137 -37.39 -24.89 -5.63
N ASN A 138 -37.66 -23.68 -5.12
CA ASN A 138 -38.53 -22.78 -5.88
C ASN A 138 -38.37 -21.30 -5.49
N SER A 139 -38.58 -20.49 -6.53
CA SER A 139 -38.59 -19.04 -6.59
C SER A 139 -39.44 -18.39 -5.49
N ASP A 140 -38.93 -17.31 -4.88
CA ASP A 140 -39.72 -16.08 -4.77
C ASP A 140 -38.82 -14.86 -4.51
N ASN A 141 -38.97 -13.89 -5.42
CA ASN A 141 -38.41 -12.55 -5.35
C ASN A 141 -38.86 -11.86 -4.06
N SER A 142 -37.92 -11.58 -3.16
CA SER A 142 -38.09 -10.51 -2.20
C SER A 142 -37.01 -9.46 -2.44
N GLU A 143 -37.37 -8.47 -3.25
CA GLU A 143 -36.74 -7.16 -3.24
C GLU A 143 -36.81 -6.63 -1.80
N LYS A 144 -35.79 -6.91 -0.99
CA LYS A 144 -35.55 -6.16 0.23
C LYS A 144 -35.05 -4.79 -0.20
N SER A 145 -36.03 -3.91 -0.43
CA SER A 145 -35.87 -2.47 -0.43
C SER A 145 -35.05 -2.08 0.80
N TYR A 146 -33.76 -1.85 0.61
CA TYR A 146 -32.99 -1.09 1.55
C TYR A 146 -33.59 0.31 1.49
N ASN A 147 -34.49 0.60 2.44
CA ASN A 147 -34.81 1.98 2.80
C ASN A 147 -33.47 2.65 3.05
N SER A 148 -33.02 3.35 2.03
CA SER A 148 -31.79 4.12 2.09
C SER A 148 -32.15 5.27 3.00
N ASP A 149 -31.75 5.15 4.26
CA ASP A 149 -31.80 6.26 5.19
C ASP A 149 -31.21 7.48 4.45
N PRO A 150 -32.03 8.52 4.19
CA PRO A 150 -31.60 9.67 3.41
C PRO A 150 -30.38 10.33 4.07
N THR A 151 -30.23 10.17 5.38
CA THR A 151 -29.05 10.58 6.15
C THR A 151 -27.80 9.82 5.71
N CYS A 152 -27.87 8.50 5.63
CA CYS A 152 -26.76 7.66 5.20
C CYS A 152 -26.40 7.88 3.73
N GLN A 153 -27.40 8.12 2.86
CA GLN A 153 -27.17 8.47 1.45
C GLN A 153 -26.51 9.84 1.31
N ASN A 154 -26.95 10.83 2.07
CA ASN A 154 -26.35 12.16 2.07
C ASN A 154 -24.93 12.15 2.65
N ILE A 155 -24.67 11.35 3.68
CA ILE A 155 -23.33 11.13 4.22
C ILE A 155 -22.44 10.41 3.19
N ALA A 156 -22.93 9.35 2.56
CA ALA A 156 -22.18 8.63 1.51
C ALA A 156 -21.87 9.53 0.31
N ASN A 157 -22.84 10.36 -0.12
CA ASN A 157 -22.67 11.33 -1.20
C ASN A 157 -21.72 12.47 -0.80
N GLY A 158 -21.81 12.95 0.44
CA GLY A 158 -20.88 13.96 0.99
C GLY A 158 -19.45 13.43 1.03
N ILE A 159 -19.26 12.20 1.50
CA ILE A 159 -17.96 11.53 1.53
C ILE A 159 -17.45 11.31 0.09
N LEU A 160 -18.30 10.86 -0.84
CA LEU A 160 -17.93 10.70 -2.25
C LEU A 160 -17.54 12.02 -2.91
N ASN A 161 -18.22 13.12 -2.59
CA ASN A 161 -17.90 14.44 -3.13
C ASN A 161 -16.58 14.97 -2.57
N VAL A 162 -16.29 14.74 -1.28
CA VAL A 162 -14.99 15.03 -0.68
C VAL A 162 -13.89 14.21 -1.36
N PHE A 163 -14.10 12.92 -1.59
CA PHE A 163 -13.09 12.10 -2.28
C PHE A 163 -12.92 12.44 -3.76
N ARG A 164 -13.99 12.82 -4.47
CA ARG A 164 -13.92 13.29 -5.86
C ARG A 164 -13.22 14.65 -5.95
N GLY A 165 -13.50 15.58 -5.03
CA GLY A 165 -12.79 16.86 -4.93
C GLY A 165 -11.31 16.70 -4.56
N VAL A 166 -10.98 15.72 -3.70
CA VAL A 166 -9.61 15.42 -3.27
C VAL A 166 -8.80 14.62 -4.31
N GLN A 167 -9.46 13.89 -5.21
CA GLN A 167 -8.76 13.17 -6.29
C GLN A 167 -8.49 14.02 -7.52
N ASN A 168 -9.28 15.09 -7.73
CA ASN A 168 -9.11 15.95 -8.89
C ASN A 168 -8.45 17.28 -8.54
N ASP A 169 -8.76 17.95 -7.43
CA ASP A 169 -8.18 19.28 -7.23
C ASP A 169 -8.05 19.76 -5.78
N VAL A 170 -7.14 19.15 -5.01
CA VAL A 170 -6.84 19.58 -3.62
C VAL A 170 -6.29 21.01 -3.56
N PHE A 171 -5.74 21.54 -4.67
CA PHE A 171 -5.02 22.82 -4.69
C PHE A 171 -5.53 23.83 -5.72
N GLY A 172 -6.64 23.57 -6.42
CA GLY A 172 -7.11 24.45 -7.50
C GLY A 172 -6.21 24.45 -8.76
N LEU A 173 -5.32 23.46 -8.87
CA LEU A 173 -4.27 23.38 -9.89
C LEU A 173 -4.80 22.86 -11.23
N GLU A 174 -5.84 22.03 -11.28
CA GLU A 174 -6.32 21.43 -12.54
C GLU A 174 -6.77 22.48 -13.58
N ASN A 175 -7.30 23.61 -13.12
CA ASN A 175 -7.72 24.72 -13.99
C ASN A 175 -6.57 25.64 -14.43
N THR A 176 -5.33 25.37 -14.01
CA THR A 176 -4.17 26.17 -14.42
C THR A 176 -3.51 25.59 -15.67
N LYS A 177 -2.89 26.46 -16.48
CA LYS A 177 -2.12 26.06 -17.66
C LYS A 177 -1.02 25.03 -17.34
N TYR A 178 -0.51 25.02 -16.10
CA TYR A 178 0.54 24.10 -15.65
C TYR A 178 -0.03 22.81 -15.01
N GLY A 179 -1.24 22.85 -14.46
CA GLY A 179 -1.85 21.68 -13.83
C GLY A 179 -2.28 20.61 -14.82
N GLN A 180 -2.83 21.00 -15.98
CA GLN A 180 -3.14 20.05 -17.06
C GLN A 180 -1.88 19.29 -17.52
N VAL A 181 -0.75 20.00 -17.64
CA VAL A 181 0.54 19.39 -17.98
C VAL A 181 1.02 18.47 -16.85
N GLY A 182 0.95 18.93 -15.60
CA GLY A 182 1.31 18.12 -14.43
C GLY A 182 0.51 16.83 -14.32
N GLN A 183 -0.80 16.87 -14.61
CA GLN A 183 -1.68 15.70 -14.60
C GLN A 183 -1.29 14.71 -15.71
N LEU A 184 -1.04 15.20 -16.92
CA LEU A 184 -0.60 14.36 -18.04
C LEU A 184 0.74 13.69 -17.75
N VAL A 185 1.69 14.44 -17.18
CA VAL A 185 2.98 13.90 -16.72
C VAL A 185 2.78 12.84 -15.65
N ALA A 186 2.00 13.10 -14.61
CA ALA A 186 1.73 12.14 -13.55
C ALA A 186 1.04 10.87 -14.07
N GLN A 187 0.06 11.02 -14.97
CA GLN A 187 -0.60 9.90 -15.64
C GLN A 187 0.42 9.07 -16.42
N LYS A 188 1.30 9.69 -17.19
CA LYS A 188 2.32 8.97 -17.96
C LYS A 188 3.36 8.27 -17.08
N LEU A 189 3.85 8.92 -16.04
CA LEU A 189 4.77 8.31 -15.07
C LEU A 189 4.12 7.10 -14.37
N SER A 190 2.81 7.15 -14.10
CA SER A 190 2.10 6.03 -13.46
C SER A 190 1.95 4.79 -14.34
N GLN A 191 2.05 4.95 -15.67
CA GLN A 191 2.00 3.87 -16.66
C GLN A 191 3.37 3.21 -16.88
N MET A 192 4.46 3.87 -16.49
CA MET A 192 5.83 3.38 -16.68
C MET A 192 6.23 2.38 -15.60
N SER A 193 7.29 1.61 -15.86
CA SER A 193 7.95 0.84 -14.81
C SER A 193 8.56 1.78 -13.75
N SER A 194 8.78 1.26 -12.54
CA SER A 194 9.36 2.04 -11.43
C SER A 194 10.71 2.68 -11.80
N TYR A 195 11.54 1.93 -12.54
CA TYR A 195 12.86 2.39 -12.99
C TYR A 195 12.77 3.48 -14.08
N GLU A 196 11.93 3.27 -15.10
CA GLU A 196 11.72 4.26 -16.16
C GLU A 196 11.07 5.54 -15.63
N ALA A 197 10.10 5.41 -14.72
CA ALA A 197 9.46 6.55 -14.06
C ALA A 197 10.48 7.36 -13.25
N ALA A 198 11.42 6.70 -12.55
CA ALA A 198 12.48 7.37 -11.82
C ALA A 198 13.44 8.12 -12.75
N GLN A 199 13.88 7.49 -13.85
CA GLN A 199 14.72 8.16 -14.85
C GLN A 199 14.01 9.38 -15.47
N MET A 200 12.74 9.23 -15.82
CA MET A 200 11.96 10.29 -16.43
C MET A 200 11.70 11.44 -15.45
N SER A 201 11.42 11.12 -14.19
CA SER A 201 11.27 12.12 -13.12
C SER A 201 12.55 12.95 -12.93
N ASN A 202 13.73 12.32 -13.02
CA ASN A 202 15.00 13.05 -12.94
C ASN A 202 15.17 13.99 -14.14
N LYS A 203 14.89 13.54 -15.36
CA LYS A 203 14.93 14.40 -16.56
C LYS A 203 13.97 15.59 -16.48
N ILE A 204 12.74 15.36 -15.99
CA ILE A 204 11.78 16.44 -15.77
C ILE A 204 12.34 17.46 -14.78
N THR A 205 12.95 16.99 -13.69
CA THR A 205 13.57 17.86 -12.68
C THR A 205 14.73 18.67 -13.26
N GLU A 206 15.60 18.03 -14.06
CA GLU A 206 16.71 18.72 -14.75
C GLU A 206 16.21 19.83 -15.68
N ILE A 207 15.15 19.57 -16.46
CA ILE A 207 14.53 20.58 -17.33
C ILE A 207 13.98 21.73 -16.50
N LEU A 208 13.26 21.45 -15.42
CA LEU A 208 12.71 22.49 -14.54
C LEU A 208 13.80 23.35 -13.91
N LEU A 209 14.90 22.73 -13.46
CA LEU A 209 16.06 23.45 -12.93
C LEU A 209 16.77 24.29 -14.00
N MET A 210 16.83 23.81 -15.25
CA MET A 210 17.42 24.56 -16.36
C MET A 210 16.65 25.84 -16.67
N TYR A 211 15.32 25.80 -16.58
CA TYR A 211 14.43 26.94 -16.85
C TYR A 211 14.05 27.76 -15.61
N HIS A 212 14.66 27.49 -14.46
CA HIS A 212 14.46 28.29 -13.26
C HIS A 212 14.94 29.73 -13.49
N GLU A 213 14.24 30.73 -12.97
CA GLU A 213 14.51 32.15 -13.23
C GLU A 213 15.93 32.55 -12.81
N ASP A 214 16.39 32.03 -11.67
CA ASP A 214 17.75 32.26 -11.13
C ASP A 214 18.86 31.48 -11.85
N ASN A 215 18.54 30.65 -12.84
CA ASN A 215 19.56 29.90 -13.56
C ASN A 215 20.24 30.81 -14.61
N PRO A 216 21.56 31.09 -14.52
CA PRO A 216 22.26 31.93 -15.49
C PRO A 216 22.29 31.33 -16.90
N LEU A 217 22.06 30.02 -17.03
CA LEU A 217 21.98 29.32 -18.32
C LEU A 217 20.53 29.17 -18.80
N ASN A 218 19.56 29.81 -18.15
CA ASN A 218 18.18 29.76 -18.57
C ASN A 218 18.05 30.32 -19.99
N PRO A 219 17.59 29.51 -20.97
CA PRO A 219 17.46 29.95 -22.35
C PRO A 219 16.52 31.15 -22.54
N ASN A 220 15.61 31.40 -21.59
CA ASN A 220 14.73 32.56 -21.62
C ASN A 220 15.46 33.86 -21.24
N ASN A 221 16.46 33.79 -20.36
CA ASN A 221 17.27 34.95 -19.94
C ASN A 221 18.28 35.36 -21.03
N LEU A 222 18.76 34.39 -21.83
CA LEU A 222 19.69 34.64 -22.94
C LEU A 222 19.02 35.35 -24.13
N LYS A 223 17.71 35.18 -24.32
CA LYS A 223 16.96 35.83 -25.41
C LYS A 223 16.67 37.32 -25.14
N SER A 224 16.63 37.74 -23.88
CA SER A 224 16.43 39.15 -23.52
C SER A 224 17.64 40.03 -23.86
N GLU A 225 18.86 39.49 -23.84
CA GLU A 225 20.07 40.26 -24.11
C GLU A 225 20.33 40.50 -25.62
N LEU A 226 19.77 39.68 -26.51
CA LEU A 226 19.95 39.81 -27.96
C LEU A 226 18.96 40.77 -28.64
N ASN A 227 17.92 41.23 -27.95
CA ASN A 227 16.94 42.19 -28.47
C ASN A 227 17.25 43.65 -28.07
N ILE A 228 18.43 43.91 -27.51
CA ILE A 228 18.94 45.25 -27.21
C ILE A 228 20.21 45.47 -28.04
N SER A 229 20.07 45.66 -29.36
CA SER A 229 21.07 46.24 -30.26
C SER A 229 20.40 46.76 -31.53
#